data_AF-A0A317N2R5-F1
#
_entry.id   AF-A0A317N2R5-F1
#
_cell.length_a   1.000
_cell.length_b   1.000
_cell.length_c   1.000
_cell.angle_alpha   90.00
_cell.angle_beta   90.00
_cell.angle_gamma   90.00
#
_symmetry.space_group_name_H-M   'P 1'
#
loop_
_entity.id
_entity.type
_entity.pdbx_description
1 polymer ?
#
loop_
_entity_poly.entity_id
_entity_poly.type
_entity_poly.pdbx_seq_one_letter_code
_entity_poly.pdbx_strand_id
1 'polypeptide(L)'
;TIFCAIPEDADRDAIAASIFAMEKSIQEYVPGYRLLNDPQFDDPSVVSGGMAKVSIFVEVEGAGDFLPPYAGNLDIMTAAATRVGDVLADQIISARV
;
A
#
# COMPACT_ATOMS: atom_id res chain seq x y z
N THR A 1 7.52 4.43 4.79
CA THR A 1 7.10 3.84 6.07
C THR A 1 5.78 4.42 6.50
N ILE A 2 4.89 3.58 7.02
CA ILE A 2 3.57 3.94 7.53
C ILE A 2 3.48 3.49 8.99
N PHE A 3 2.98 4.36 9.86
CA PHE A 3 2.71 4.04 11.26
C PHE A 3 1.24 4.28 11.54
N CYS A 4 0.56 3.25 12.05
CA CYS A 4 -0.85 3.35 12.43
C CYS A 4 -0.98 2.99 13.91
N ALA A 5 -1.59 3.88 14.70
CA ALA A 5 -2.05 3.52 16.03
C ALA A 5 -3.23 2.54 15.90
N ILE A 6 -3.22 1.49 16.72
CA ILE A 6 -4.25 0.45 16.73
C ILE A 6 -4.72 0.22 18.18
N PRO A 7 -5.96 -0.28 18.38
CA PRO A 7 -6.37 -0.79 19.69
C PRO A 7 -5.40 -1.87 20.20
N GLU A 8 -5.21 -1.94 21.52
CA GLU A 8 -4.32 -2.94 22.14
C GLU A 8 -4.80 -4.38 21.88
N ASP A 9 -6.12 -4.57 21.84
CA ASP A 9 -6.82 -5.82 21.59
C ASP A 9 -7.10 -6.08 20.10
N ALA A 10 -6.51 -5.29 19.20
CA ALA A 10 -6.69 -5.49 17.77
C ALA A 10 -6.17 -6.85 17.30
N ASP A 11 -6.94 -7.50 16.42
CA ASP A 11 -6.52 -8.74 15.77
C ASP A 11 -5.35 -8.47 14.80
N ARG A 12 -4.14 -8.79 15.25
CA ARG A 12 -2.89 -8.55 14.51
C ARG A 12 -2.79 -9.41 13.27
N ASP A 13 -3.31 -10.64 13.31
CA ASP A 13 -3.29 -11.55 12.17
C ASP A 13 -4.23 -11.06 11.07
N ALA A 14 -5.42 -10.59 11.43
CA ALA A 14 -6.35 -9.97 10.49
C ALA A 14 -5.77 -8.68 9.86
N ILE A 15 -5.10 -7.84 10.65
CA ILE A 15 -4.42 -6.64 10.14
C ILE A 15 -3.29 -7.02 9.19
N ALA A 16 -2.45 -7.99 9.56
CA ALA A 16 -1.35 -8.44 8.71
C ALA A 16 -1.87 -9.00 7.38
N ALA A 17 -2.90 -9.86 7.41
CA ALA A 17 -3.54 -10.40 6.22
C ALA A 17 -4.12 -9.30 5.32
N SER A 18 -4.75 -8.28 5.90
CA SER A 18 -5.26 -7.12 5.17
C SER A 18 -4.14 -6.33 4.50
N ILE A 19 -3.01 -6.12 5.17
CA ILE A 19 -1.83 -5.42 4.62
C ILE A 19 -1.23 -6.21 3.46
N PHE A 20 -1.07 -7.54 3.58
CA PHE A 20 -0.59 -8.37 2.48
C PHE A 20 -1.56 -8.37 1.28
N ALA A 21 -2.87 -8.39 1.52
CA ALA A 21 -3.87 -8.28 0.46
C ALA A 21 -3.78 -6.92 -0.26
N MET A 22 -3.57 -5.84 0.49
CA MET A 22 -3.39 -4.50 -0.06
C MET A 22 -2.10 -4.40 -0.89
N GLU A 23 -0.98 -4.96 -0.41
CA GLU A 23 0.25 -5.04 -1.19
C GLU A 23 0.00 -5.71 -2.54
N LYS A 24 -0.70 -6.86 -2.57
CA LYS A 24 -1.04 -7.56 -3.81
C LYS A 24 -1.94 -6.74 -4.72
N SER A 25 -2.93 -6.04 -4.17
CA SER A 25 -3.79 -5.16 -4.95
C SER A 25 -3.01 -4.00 -5.58
N ILE A 26 -2.06 -3.41 -4.86
CA ILE A 26 -1.21 -2.33 -5.39
C ILE A 26 -0.26 -2.88 -6.47
N GLN A 27 0.28 -4.08 -6.28
CA GLN A 27 1.15 -4.75 -7.25
C GLN A 27 0.48 -4.99 -8.62
N GLU A 28 -0.86 -5.00 -8.70
CA GLU A 28 -1.58 -5.09 -9.98
C GLU A 28 -1.29 -3.90 -10.91
N TYR A 29 -0.98 -2.73 -10.36
CA TYR A 29 -0.69 -1.52 -11.15
C TYR A 29 0.69 -0.92 -10.86
N VAL A 30 1.36 -1.28 -9.76
CA VAL A 30 2.76 -0.93 -9.47
C VAL A 30 3.53 -2.18 -9.06
N PRO A 31 4.07 -2.98 -10.01
CA PRO A 31 4.74 -4.24 -9.70
C PRO A 31 5.94 -4.12 -8.75
N GLY A 32 6.61 -2.95 -8.73
CA GLY A 32 7.73 -2.66 -7.85
C GLY A 32 7.35 -2.21 -6.43
N TYR A 33 6.05 -2.09 -6.10
CA TYR A 33 5.59 -1.82 -4.74
C TYR A 33 5.73 -3.10 -3.90
N ARG A 34 6.54 -3.06 -2.84
CA ARG A 34 6.79 -4.23 -1.99
C ARG A 34 6.96 -3.87 -0.52
N LEU A 35 6.55 -4.77 0.35
CA LEU A 35 6.91 -4.74 1.77
C LEU A 35 8.39 -5.12 1.93
N LEU A 36 9.12 -4.35 2.72
CA LEU A 36 10.51 -4.65 3.08
C LEU A 36 10.60 -5.68 4.22
N ASN A 37 9.58 -5.71 5.08
CA ASN A 37 9.44 -6.62 6.21
C ASN A 37 7.95 -6.90 6.43
N ASP A 38 7.66 -8.00 7.15
CA ASP A 38 6.32 -8.24 7.67
C ASP A 38 5.85 -7.05 8.55
N PRO A 39 4.54 -6.77 8.63
CA PRO A 39 4.02 -5.72 9.51
C PRO A 39 4.50 -5.90 10.95
N GLN A 40 5.16 -4.89 11.50
CA GLN A 40 5.73 -4.94 12.85
C GLN A 40 4.74 -4.37 13.86
N PHE A 41 4.41 -5.14 14.90
CA PHE A 41 3.47 -4.74 15.93
C PHE A 41 4.18 -4.44 17.25
N ASP A 42 3.90 -3.25 17.79
CA ASP A 42 4.42 -2.79 19.07
C ASP A 42 3.25 -2.70 20.07
N ASP A 43 3.47 -3.19 21.29
CA ASP A 43 2.56 -2.99 22.42
C ASP A 43 2.53 -1.50 22.87
N PRO A 44 1.50 -1.07 23.63
CA PRO A 44 1.45 0.27 24.20
C PRO A 44 2.72 0.64 24.98
N SER A 45 3.25 1.84 24.71
CA SER A 45 4.46 2.34 25.35
C SER A 45 4.35 3.83 25.64
N VAL A 46 5.24 4.34 26.50
CA VAL A 46 5.36 5.78 26.76
C VAL A 46 5.69 6.54 25.48
N VAL A 47 6.51 5.95 24.60
CA VAL A 47 6.95 6.57 23.34
C VAL A 47 5.80 6.64 22.33
N SER A 48 4.90 5.65 22.33
CA SER A 48 3.71 5.62 21.48
C SER A 48 2.50 6.35 22.08
N GLY A 49 2.67 7.08 23.19
CA GLY A 49 1.59 7.79 23.85
C GLY A 49 0.53 6.88 24.48
N GLY A 50 0.90 5.65 24.84
CA GLY A 50 -0.01 4.66 25.42
C GLY A 50 -0.84 3.90 24.38
N MET A 51 -0.51 3.98 23.09
CA MET A 51 -1.20 3.25 22.02
C MET A 51 -0.37 2.08 21.52
N ALA A 52 -1.02 0.96 21.20
CA ALA A 52 -0.40 -0.06 20.36
C ALA A 52 -0.25 0.48 18.93
N LYS A 53 0.69 -0.08 18.16
CA LYS A 53 1.02 0.42 16.82
C LYS A 53 1.38 -0.71 15.87
N VAL A 54 1.00 -0.56 14.60
CA VAL A 54 1.59 -1.32 13.49
C VAL A 54 2.50 -0.40 12.65
N SER A 55 3.68 -0.90 12.32
CA SER A 55 4.70 -0.24 11.49
C SER A 55 4.87 -1.02 10.19
N ILE A 56 4.71 -0.34 9.05
CA ILE A 56 4.73 -0.93 7.72
C ILE A 56 5.85 -0.26 6.91
N PHE A 57 6.77 -1.07 6.40
CA PHE A 57 7.92 -0.61 5.62
C PHE A 57 7.74 -1.04 4.17
N VAL A 58 7.70 -0.06 3.27
CA VAL A 58 7.49 -0.28 1.84
C VAL A 58 8.62 0.36 1.05
N GLU A 59 8.96 -0.30 -0.04
CA GLU A 59 9.77 0.25 -1.11
C GLU A 59 8.93 0.30 -2.38
N VAL A 60 9.17 1.33 -3.20
CA VAL A 60 8.48 1.52 -4.46
C VAL A 60 9.54 1.70 -5.53
N GLU A 61 9.73 0.65 -6.32
CA GLU A 61 10.56 0.68 -7.52
C GLU A 61 9.67 1.01 -8.72
N GLY A 62 10.09 2.00 -9.52
CA GLY A 62 9.35 2.39 -10.73
C GLY A 62 9.56 1.42 -11.88
N ALA A 63 8.58 1.35 -12.79
CA ALA A 63 8.59 0.43 -13.93
C ALA A 63 9.72 0.69 -14.94
N GLY A 64 10.28 1.91 -14.97
CA GLY A 64 11.36 2.24 -15.89
C GLY A 64 10.88 2.67 -17.30
N ASP A 65 9.59 2.96 -17.48
CA ASP A 65 9.00 3.28 -18.79
C ASP A 65 9.63 4.49 -19.47
N PHE A 66 9.90 5.54 -18.68
CA PHE A 66 10.56 6.77 -19.12
C PHE A 66 11.52 7.29 -18.04
N LEU A 67 11.06 7.28 -16.79
CA LEU A 67 11.85 7.64 -15.62
C LEU A 67 12.69 6.44 -15.16
N PRO A 68 13.86 6.66 -14.56
CA PRO A 68 14.69 5.56 -14.05
C PRO A 68 13.99 4.80 -12.89
N PRO A 69 14.35 3.53 -12.62
CA PRO A 69 13.66 2.70 -11.62
C PRO A 69 13.63 3.27 -10.18
N TYR A 70 14.60 4.11 -9.81
CA TYR A 70 14.60 4.75 -8.49
C TYR A 70 13.53 5.84 -8.34
N ALA A 71 12.90 6.28 -9.44
CA ALA A 71 11.86 7.31 -9.45
C ALA A 71 10.46 6.74 -9.16
N GLY A 72 10.36 5.71 -8.32
CA GLY A 72 9.09 5.05 -7.99
C GLY A 72 8.05 5.98 -7.36
N ASN A 73 8.48 7.11 -6.77
CA ASN A 73 7.59 8.16 -6.28
C ASN A 73 6.78 8.87 -7.39
N LEU A 74 7.34 8.98 -8.59
CA LEU A 74 6.63 9.53 -9.76
C LEU A 74 5.85 8.43 -10.47
N ASP A 75 6.46 7.25 -10.60
CA ASP A 75 5.87 6.09 -11.26
C ASP A 75 4.54 5.66 -10.62
N ILE A 76 4.49 5.60 -9.28
CA ILE A 76 3.26 5.27 -8.54
C ILE A 76 2.12 6.26 -8.80
N MET A 77 2.43 7.53 -9.02
CA MET A 77 1.43 8.55 -9.31
C MET A 77 0.85 8.33 -10.72
N THR A 78 1.70 8.08 -11.71
CA THR A 78 1.26 7.85 -13.10
C THR A 78 0.54 6.51 -13.25
N ALA A 79 1.04 5.45 -12.63
CA ALA A 79 0.40 4.14 -12.64
C ALA A 79 -0.99 4.17 -11.98
N ALA A 80 -1.13 4.86 -10.84
CA ALA A 80 -2.43 5.04 -10.20
C ALA A 80 -3.40 5.84 -11.09
N ALA A 81 -2.93 6.90 -11.76
CA ALA A 81 -3.75 7.68 -12.69
C ALA A 81 -4.24 6.83 -13.88
N THR A 82 -3.36 6.00 -14.45
CA THR A 82 -3.73 5.04 -15.50
C THR A 82 -4.78 4.05 -15.01
N ARG A 83 -4.56 3.41 -13.85
CA ARG A 83 -5.52 2.46 -13.28
C ARG A 83 -6.91 3.07 -13.03
N VAL A 84 -6.95 4.31 -12.52
CA VAL A 84 -8.23 5.03 -12.35
C VAL A 84 -8.88 5.31 -13.70
N GLY A 85 -8.12 5.72 -14.71
CA GLY A 85 -8.61 5.92 -16.08
C GLY A 85 -9.26 4.65 -16.66
N ASP A 86 -8.59 3.50 -16.51
CA ASP A 86 -9.09 2.21 -16.98
C ASP A 86 -10.41 1.83 -16.30
N VAL A 87 -10.48 1.94 -14.96
CA VAL A 87 -11.71 1.63 -14.19
C VAL A 87 -12.87 2.53 -14.60
N LEU A 88 -12.62 3.82 -14.82
CA LEU A 88 -13.66 4.75 -15.28
C LEU A 88 -14.13 4.42 -16.70
N ALA A 89 -13.20 4.09 -17.60
CA ALA A 89 -13.54 3.69 -18.96
C ALA A 89 -14.41 2.43 -18.98
N ASP A 90 -14.04 1.40 -18.20
CA ASP A 90 -14.79 0.15 -18.06
C ASP A 90 -16.21 0.40 -17.55
N GLN A 91 -16.37 1.27 -16.54
CA GLN A 91 -17.68 1.65 -16.01
C GLN A 91 -18.54 2.38 -17.05
N ILE A 92 -17.95 3.32 -17.80
CA ILE A 92 -18.67 4.08 -18.83
C ILE A 92 -19.10 3.16 -19.98
N ILE A 93 -18.22 2.23 -20.41
CA ILE A 93 -18.51 1.28 -21.48
C ILE A 93 -19.61 0.31 -21.03
N SER A 94 -19.50 -0.25 -19.83
CA SER A 94 -20.48 -1.21 -19.29
C SER A 94 -21.86 -0.58 -19.07
N ALA A 95 -21.94 0.70 -18.71
CA ALA A 95 -23.21 1.41 -18.52
C ALA A 95 -23.91 1.83 -19.83
N ARG A 96 -23.22 1.74 -20.98
CA ARG A 96 -23.77 2.06 -22.31
C ARG A 96 -24.35 0.85 -23.04
N VAL A 97 -24.14 -0.37 -22.52
CA VAL A 97 -24.65 -1.64 -23.03
C VAL A 97 -25.89 -2.03 -22.23
#